data_AF-A0A6J7RJW7-F1
#
_entry.id   AF-A0A6J7RJW7-F1
#
_cell.length_a   1.000
_cell.length_b   1.000
_cell.length_c   1.000
_cell.angle_alpha   90.00
_cell.angle_beta   90.00
_cell.angle_gamma   90.00
#
_symmetry.space_group_name_H-M   'P 1'
#
loop_
_entity.id
_entity.type
_entity.pdbx_description
1 polymer ?
#
loop_
_entity_poly.entity_id
_entity_poly.type
_entity_poly.pdbx_seq_one_letter_code
_entity_poly.pdbx_strand_id
1 'polypeptide(L)'
;MWLDPGENRAAVLKMAPLSVAGLLREALFSKTPVVMTSATLTVGGGFDALVASLGLADQDVTTMDVGSPFDHAAQGILYVAADLPAPGRDGVAMEALDELAELIEAAGGRTLALFSSWRGVERAADFLRVRLDTKATPLLVQRKGDAVGALVQKFAADPASVLLGTVSLWQGVDVPGNACICVVIDRIPFPRPDDPLMAARQRAVDDAGGSGFRSIAVPKAGLLLAQGAGRLIRGMEDKGVVAVLDSRLATAGYGRALRASLPPFWYTTDRAKVVGALERLRDEAPSSD
;
A
#
# COMPACT_ATOMS: atom_id res chain seq x y z
N MET A 1 -23.99 8.71 11.44
CA MET A 1 -24.37 9.87 10.60
C MET A 1 -23.35 10.97 10.83
N TRP A 2 -22.96 11.70 9.79
CA TRP A 2 -22.05 12.85 9.91
C TRP A 2 -22.41 13.92 8.88
N LEU A 3 -22.06 15.16 9.16
CA LEU A 3 -22.20 16.27 8.23
C LEU A 3 -20.88 16.43 7.44
N ASP A 4 -20.95 16.37 6.12
CA ASP A 4 -19.85 16.73 5.24
C ASP A 4 -20.01 18.21 4.86
N PRO A 5 -19.10 19.10 5.30
CA PRO A 5 -19.25 20.53 5.10
C PRO A 5 -19.17 20.96 3.63
N GLY A 6 -18.64 20.12 2.73
CA GLY A 6 -18.53 20.39 1.30
C GLY A 6 -17.61 21.57 0.97
N GLU A 7 -16.39 21.32 0.49
CA GLU A 7 -15.56 22.40 -0.05
C GLU A 7 -16.25 22.99 -1.29
N ASN A 8 -16.83 24.20 -1.16
CA ASN A 8 -17.62 24.93 -2.18
C ASN A 8 -18.98 24.32 -2.60
N ARG A 9 -19.63 23.54 -1.73
CA ARG A 9 -21.02 23.05 -1.95
C ARG A 9 -21.86 23.16 -0.67
N ALA A 10 -23.18 23.03 -0.80
CA ALA A 10 -24.05 22.92 0.36
C ALA A 10 -23.66 21.71 1.22
N ALA A 11 -23.71 21.86 2.55
CA ALA A 11 -23.37 20.80 3.48
C ALA A 11 -24.29 19.58 3.26
N VAL A 12 -23.70 18.38 3.24
CA VAL A 12 -24.41 17.13 2.97
C VAL A 12 -24.45 16.27 4.24
N LEU A 13 -25.64 15.86 4.65
CA LEU A 13 -25.80 14.88 5.71
C LEU A 13 -25.58 13.47 5.14
N LYS A 14 -24.54 12.78 5.62
CA LYS A 14 -24.21 11.41 5.21
C LYS A 14 -24.60 10.42 6.29
N MET A 15 -25.30 9.36 5.89
CA MET A 15 -25.66 8.23 6.74
C MET A 15 -25.06 6.97 6.15
N ALA A 16 -24.27 6.25 6.94
CA ALA A 16 -23.74 4.95 6.58
C ALA A 16 -23.85 4.00 7.78
N PRO A 17 -24.19 2.72 7.55
CA PRO A 17 -24.26 1.74 8.62
C PRO A 17 -22.85 1.42 9.14
N LEU A 18 -22.73 1.22 10.45
CA LEU A 18 -21.45 0.81 11.06
C LEU A 18 -21.04 -0.59 10.62
N SER A 19 -22.02 -1.48 10.43
CA SER A 19 -21.85 -2.82 9.92
C SER A 19 -22.82 -3.09 8.79
N VAL A 20 -22.35 -3.78 7.75
CA VAL A 20 -23.19 -4.27 6.64
C VAL A 20 -23.57 -5.74 6.81
N ALA A 21 -23.11 -6.39 7.89
CA ALA A 21 -23.31 -7.82 8.13
C ALA A 21 -24.78 -8.24 8.08
N GLY A 22 -25.65 -7.55 8.83
CA GLY A 22 -27.08 -7.86 8.86
C GLY A 22 -27.74 -7.69 7.49
N LEU A 23 -27.40 -6.60 6.78
CA LEU A 23 -27.91 -6.33 5.44
C LEU A 23 -27.48 -7.39 4.44
N LEU A 24 -26.20 -7.76 4.43
CA LEU A 24 -25.68 -8.80 3.52
C LEU A 24 -26.28 -10.17 3.86
N ARG A 25 -26.49 -10.47 5.14
CA ARG A 25 -27.14 -11.70 5.58
C ARG A 25 -28.56 -11.81 5.02
N GLU A 26 -29.38 -10.79 5.21
CA GLU A 26 -30.77 -10.79 4.76
C GLU A 26 -30.90 -10.69 3.24
N ALA A 27 -30.08 -9.85 2.60
CA ALA A 27 -30.23 -9.56 1.18
C ALA A 27 -29.52 -10.57 0.27
N LEU A 28 -28.47 -11.23 0.74
CA LEU A 28 -27.58 -12.04 -0.10
C LEU A 28 -27.33 -13.44 0.48
N PHE A 29 -26.68 -13.55 1.64
CA PHE A 29 -26.19 -14.85 2.13
C PHE A 29 -27.31 -15.84 2.50
N SER A 30 -28.48 -15.35 2.93
CA SER A 30 -29.63 -16.22 3.24
C SER A 30 -30.44 -16.67 2.02
N LYS A 31 -30.24 -16.04 0.86
CA LYS A 31 -31.07 -16.26 -0.34
C LYS A 31 -30.42 -17.15 -1.38
N THR A 32 -29.09 -17.09 -1.47
CA THR A 32 -28.32 -17.78 -2.51
C THR A 32 -26.96 -18.19 -1.99
N PRO A 33 -26.41 -19.34 -2.44
CA PRO A 33 -25.00 -19.65 -2.24
C PRO A 33 -24.10 -18.56 -2.84
N VAL A 34 -23.06 -18.16 -2.12
CA VAL A 34 -22.13 -17.10 -2.55
C VAL A 34 -20.71 -17.64 -2.58
N VAL A 35 -20.03 -17.43 -3.71
CA VAL A 35 -18.58 -17.62 -3.82
C VAL A 35 -17.92 -16.24 -3.89
N MET A 36 -17.06 -15.94 -2.93
CA MET A 36 -16.29 -14.69 -2.89
C MET A 36 -14.83 -14.98 -3.26
N THR A 37 -14.30 -14.29 -4.26
CA THR A 37 -12.90 -14.44 -4.69
C THR A 37 -12.23 -13.07 -4.77
N SER A 38 -11.01 -12.98 -4.26
CA SER A 38 -10.11 -11.82 -4.42
C SER A 38 -8.71 -12.21 -3.97
N ALA A 39 -7.70 -11.56 -4.55
CA ALA A 39 -6.28 -11.76 -4.20
C ALA A 39 -5.91 -11.28 -2.79
N THR A 40 -6.80 -10.58 -2.09
CA THR A 40 -6.51 -9.93 -0.80
C THR A 40 -7.60 -10.18 0.25
N LEU A 41 -8.31 -11.32 0.15
CA LEU A 41 -9.31 -11.71 1.15
C LEU A 41 -8.66 -12.06 2.50
N THR A 42 -7.45 -12.59 2.49
CA THR A 42 -6.68 -12.89 3.69
C THR A 42 -5.99 -11.64 4.21
N VAL A 43 -6.21 -11.31 5.48
CA VAL A 43 -5.52 -10.21 6.17
C VAL A 43 -4.91 -10.76 7.46
N GLY A 44 -3.61 -10.55 7.65
CA GLY A 44 -2.87 -11.14 8.76
C GLY A 44 -2.70 -12.66 8.67
N GLY A 45 -2.78 -13.23 7.46
CA GLY A 45 -2.59 -14.66 7.21
C GLY A 45 -3.85 -15.53 7.34
N GLY A 46 -5.04 -14.93 7.44
CA GLY A 46 -6.30 -15.67 7.55
C GLY A 46 -7.54 -14.89 7.11
N PHE A 47 -8.69 -15.56 7.10
CA PHE A 47 -9.98 -15.01 6.67
C PHE A 47 -10.82 -14.41 7.82
N ASP A 48 -10.36 -14.52 9.07
CA ASP A 48 -11.12 -14.13 10.27
C ASP A 48 -11.63 -12.69 10.21
N ALA A 49 -10.79 -11.76 9.76
CA ALA A 49 -11.16 -10.35 9.64
C ALA A 49 -12.29 -10.14 8.62
N LEU A 50 -12.27 -10.87 7.50
CA LEU A 50 -13.32 -10.81 6.48
C LEU A 50 -14.61 -11.42 7.02
N VAL A 51 -14.53 -12.64 7.57
CA VAL A 51 -15.66 -13.38 8.12
C VAL A 51 -16.36 -12.57 9.22
N ALA A 52 -15.60 -11.96 10.12
CA ALA A 52 -16.13 -11.08 11.16
C ALA A 52 -16.79 -9.82 10.56
N SER A 53 -16.17 -9.18 9.58
CA SER A 53 -16.70 -7.94 8.96
C SER A 53 -18.01 -8.16 8.20
N LEU A 54 -18.22 -9.36 7.66
CA LEU A 54 -19.43 -9.78 6.96
C LEU A 54 -20.48 -10.38 7.91
N GLY A 55 -20.13 -10.58 9.19
CA GLY A 55 -20.96 -11.24 10.20
C GLY A 55 -21.28 -12.68 9.85
N LEU A 56 -20.27 -13.40 9.34
CA LEU A 56 -20.36 -14.80 8.96
C LEU A 56 -19.75 -15.74 10.02
N ALA A 57 -19.32 -15.22 11.17
CA ALA A 57 -18.62 -16.00 12.20
C ALA A 57 -19.43 -17.19 12.73
N ASP A 58 -20.75 -17.06 12.79
CA ASP A 58 -21.66 -18.11 13.27
C ASP A 58 -22.27 -18.94 12.12
N GLN A 59 -21.66 -18.91 10.94
CA GLN A 59 -22.19 -19.57 9.73
C GLN A 59 -21.21 -20.64 9.23
N ASP A 60 -21.73 -21.57 8.42
CA ASP A 60 -20.91 -22.56 7.74
C ASP A 60 -20.16 -21.91 6.56
N VAL A 61 -18.96 -21.40 6.85
CA VAL A 61 -18.09 -20.75 5.86
C VAL A 61 -16.92 -21.67 5.56
N THR A 62 -16.83 -22.14 4.32
CA THR A 62 -15.61 -22.75 3.82
C THR A 62 -14.67 -21.66 3.31
N THR A 63 -13.44 -21.63 3.82
CA THR A 63 -12.39 -20.71 3.36
C THR A 63 -11.29 -21.48 2.66
N MET A 64 -10.75 -20.93 1.57
CA MET A 64 -9.70 -21.55 0.79
C MET A 64 -8.75 -20.47 0.29
N ASP A 65 -7.47 -20.60 0.65
CA ASP A 65 -6.39 -19.90 -0.01
C ASP A 65 -5.87 -20.78 -1.15
N VAL A 66 -6.05 -20.32 -2.38
CA VAL A 66 -5.59 -21.04 -3.59
C VAL A 66 -4.10 -20.80 -3.88
N GLY A 67 -3.43 -20.00 -3.06
CA GLY A 67 -2.05 -19.60 -3.25
C GLY A 67 -1.87 -18.62 -4.41
N SER A 68 -0.62 -18.25 -4.64
CA SER A 68 -0.21 -17.47 -5.80
C SER A 68 0.58 -18.36 -6.76
N PRO A 69 0.42 -18.18 -8.09
CA PRO A 69 1.33 -18.82 -9.05
C PRO A 69 2.77 -18.28 -8.98
N PHE A 70 2.99 -17.15 -8.28
CA PHE A 70 4.27 -16.46 -8.19
C PHE A 70 5.11 -16.94 -7.00
N ASP A 71 6.42 -17.08 -7.21
CA ASP A 71 7.39 -17.32 -6.15
C ASP A 71 7.87 -15.99 -5.57
N HIS A 72 7.01 -15.35 -4.79
CA HIS A 72 7.30 -14.05 -4.18
C HIS A 72 8.58 -14.03 -3.36
N ALA A 73 8.96 -15.14 -2.73
CA ALA A 73 10.17 -15.21 -1.90
C ALA A 73 11.44 -15.12 -2.77
N ALA A 74 11.42 -15.72 -3.97
CA ALA A 74 12.52 -15.62 -4.93
C ALA A 74 12.46 -14.33 -5.78
N GLN A 75 11.26 -13.79 -6.01
CA GLN A 75 11.04 -12.65 -6.90
C GLN A 75 11.18 -11.29 -6.20
N GLY A 76 10.78 -11.18 -4.93
CA GLY A 76 10.66 -9.88 -4.27
C GLY A 76 11.33 -9.81 -2.91
N ILE A 77 11.83 -8.61 -2.59
CA ILE A 77 12.38 -8.26 -1.29
C ILE A 77 11.42 -7.31 -0.58
N LEU A 78 11.08 -7.60 0.67
CA LEU A 78 10.44 -6.65 1.57
C LEU A 78 11.52 -5.98 2.42
N TYR A 79 11.86 -4.75 2.08
CA TYR A 79 12.75 -3.91 2.86
C TYR A 79 11.95 -3.04 3.83
N VAL A 80 12.38 -3.01 5.10
CA VAL A 80 11.87 -2.05 6.08
C VAL A 80 13.02 -1.24 6.64
N ALA A 81 12.97 0.07 6.46
CA ALA A 81 13.95 1.01 6.99
C ALA A 81 13.73 1.19 8.51
N ALA A 82 14.27 0.25 9.27
CA ALA A 82 13.99 0.08 10.70
C ALA A 82 14.72 1.10 11.59
N ASP A 83 15.77 1.72 11.07
CA ASP A 83 16.60 2.75 11.69
C ASP A 83 16.04 4.17 11.52
N LEU A 84 15.12 4.37 10.56
CA LEU A 84 14.47 5.66 10.36
C LEU A 84 13.57 6.06 11.54
N PRO A 85 13.46 7.37 11.84
CA PRO A 85 12.50 7.86 12.81
C PRO A 85 11.07 7.50 12.38
N ALA A 86 10.25 7.08 13.35
CA ALA A 86 8.85 6.74 13.07
C ALA A 86 8.11 7.95 12.44
N PRO A 87 7.31 7.76 11.38
CA PRO A 87 6.65 8.86 10.70
C PRO A 87 5.76 9.69 11.63
N GLY A 88 6.10 10.97 11.77
CA GLY A 88 5.40 11.93 12.61
C GLY A 88 4.33 12.75 11.87
N ARG A 89 3.79 13.75 12.57
CA ARG A 89 2.83 14.71 12.04
C ARG A 89 3.47 15.77 11.14
N ASP A 90 4.79 15.95 11.18
CA ASP A 90 5.50 17.04 10.50
C ASP A 90 5.80 16.77 9.02
N GLY A 91 5.39 15.60 8.51
CA GLY A 91 5.58 15.21 7.12
C GLY A 91 6.53 14.01 6.99
N VAL A 92 7.20 13.91 5.86
CA VAL A 92 8.25 12.91 5.63
C VAL A 92 9.56 13.47 6.19
N ALA A 93 10.25 12.70 7.04
CA ALA A 93 11.52 13.11 7.63
C ALA A 93 12.61 13.25 6.55
N MET A 94 13.66 14.04 6.80
CA MET A 94 14.74 14.22 5.81
C MET A 94 15.47 12.90 5.54
N GLU A 95 15.72 12.13 6.59
CA GLU A 95 16.35 10.81 6.55
C GLU A 95 15.55 9.84 5.66
N ALA A 96 14.22 9.92 5.69
CA ALA A 96 13.36 9.11 4.81
C ALA A 96 13.39 9.59 3.35
N LEU A 97 13.62 10.88 3.11
CA LEU A 97 13.79 11.41 1.75
C LEU A 97 15.16 11.06 1.17
N ASP A 98 16.21 11.10 2.00
CA ASP A 98 17.55 10.62 1.64
C ASP A 98 17.50 9.12 1.32
N GLU A 99 16.87 8.32 2.17
CA GLU A 99 16.67 6.88 1.93
C GLU A 99 15.90 6.62 0.64
N LEU A 100 14.82 7.37 0.37
CA LEU A 100 14.08 7.30 -0.89
C LEU A 100 14.96 7.61 -2.09
N ALA A 101 15.81 8.65 -2.01
CA ALA A 101 16.71 9.02 -3.10
C ALA A 101 17.76 7.92 -3.37
N GLU A 102 18.36 7.35 -2.32
CA GLU A 102 19.32 6.24 -2.46
C GLU A 102 18.68 5.02 -3.16
N LEU A 103 17.45 4.66 -2.78
CA LEU A 103 16.71 3.56 -3.41
C LEU A 103 16.38 3.86 -4.88
N ILE A 104 16.00 5.10 -5.21
CA ILE A 104 15.72 5.53 -6.58
C ILE A 104 16.98 5.44 -7.46
N GLU A 105 18.12 5.90 -6.94
CA GLU A 105 19.40 5.87 -7.66
C GLU A 105 19.85 4.42 -7.91
N ALA A 106 19.74 3.56 -6.89
CA ALA A 106 20.05 2.13 -7.00
C ALA A 106 19.17 1.44 -8.06
N ALA A 107 17.89 1.78 -8.12
CA ALA A 107 16.95 1.26 -9.10
C ALA A 107 17.13 1.87 -10.52
N GLY A 108 17.91 2.94 -10.65
CA GLY A 108 18.09 3.69 -11.90
C GLY A 108 16.79 4.35 -12.36
N GLY A 109 16.00 4.89 -11.42
CA GLY A 109 14.59 5.21 -11.66
C GLY A 109 13.71 4.02 -11.32
N ARG A 110 12.84 3.60 -12.24
CA ARG A 110 11.97 2.41 -12.11
C ARG A 110 11.22 2.31 -10.77
N THR A 111 10.89 3.46 -10.20
CA THR A 111 10.40 3.56 -8.83
C THR A 111 8.99 4.13 -8.78
N LEU A 112 8.09 3.40 -8.16
CA LEU A 112 6.77 3.88 -7.77
C LEU A 112 6.79 4.22 -6.28
N ALA A 113 6.79 5.51 -5.93
CA ALA A 113 6.78 5.96 -4.55
C ALA A 113 5.38 6.46 -4.13
N LEU A 114 4.88 5.86 -3.06
CA LEU A 114 3.50 5.90 -2.64
C LEU A 114 3.38 6.58 -1.28
N PHE A 115 2.67 7.69 -1.27
CA PHE A 115 2.54 8.55 -0.10
C PHE A 115 1.12 8.52 0.49
N SER A 116 1.06 8.51 1.81
CA SER A 116 -0.19 8.65 2.58
C SER A 116 -0.88 10.01 2.44
N SER A 117 -0.19 11.04 1.95
CA SER A 117 -0.72 12.40 1.84
C SER A 117 -0.12 13.18 0.68
N TRP A 118 -0.89 14.13 0.14
CA TRP A 118 -0.42 15.07 -0.90
C TRP A 118 0.78 15.91 -0.45
N ARG A 119 0.79 16.35 0.82
CA ARG A 119 1.94 17.07 1.38
C ARG A 119 3.22 16.23 1.36
N GLY A 120 3.11 14.90 1.53
CA GLY A 120 4.23 13.98 1.38
C GLY A 120 4.74 13.92 -0.06
N VAL A 121 3.83 13.82 -1.03
CA VAL A 121 4.17 13.85 -2.47
C VAL A 121 4.90 15.14 -2.84
N GLU A 122 4.37 16.29 -2.45
CA GLU A 122 4.96 17.61 -2.75
C GLU A 122 6.35 17.75 -2.13
N ARG A 123 6.49 17.42 -0.83
CA ARG A 123 7.77 17.48 -0.14
C ARG A 123 8.83 16.57 -0.77
N ALA A 124 8.45 15.35 -1.14
CA ALA A 124 9.36 14.44 -1.81
C ALA A 124 9.74 14.93 -3.21
N ALA A 125 8.78 15.45 -3.97
CA ALA A 125 9.06 16.01 -5.30
C ALA A 125 10.05 17.18 -5.23
N ASP A 126 9.86 18.10 -4.29
CA ASP A 126 10.74 19.27 -4.13
C ASP A 126 12.16 18.85 -3.72
N PHE A 127 12.26 17.90 -2.78
CA PHE A 127 13.55 17.34 -2.38
C PHE A 127 14.27 16.62 -3.52
N LEU A 128 13.57 15.71 -4.22
CA LEU A 128 14.16 14.89 -5.28
C LEU A 128 14.57 15.71 -6.51
N ARG A 129 13.89 16.83 -6.81
CA ARG A 129 14.31 17.76 -7.88
C ARG A 129 15.68 18.38 -7.63
N VAL A 130 16.07 18.52 -6.36
CA VAL A 130 17.38 19.05 -5.97
C VAL A 130 18.40 17.93 -5.85
N ARG A 131 17.99 16.79 -5.28
CA ARG A 131 18.87 15.66 -4.96
C ARG A 131 19.26 14.81 -6.18
N LEU A 132 18.40 14.72 -7.18
CA LEU A 132 18.59 13.87 -8.37
C LEU A 132 18.81 14.70 -9.64
N ASP A 133 19.55 14.16 -10.60
CA ASP A 133 19.56 14.70 -11.96
C ASP A 133 18.26 14.32 -12.68
N THR A 134 17.29 15.24 -12.65
CA THR A 134 15.97 15.04 -13.25
C THR A 134 15.96 14.87 -14.77
N LYS A 135 17.09 15.11 -15.46
CA LYS A 135 17.24 14.76 -16.88
C LYS A 135 17.50 13.27 -17.05
N ALA A 136 18.30 12.68 -16.17
CA ALA A 136 18.58 11.25 -16.15
C ALA A 136 17.48 10.44 -15.45
N THR A 137 16.78 11.05 -14.49
CA THR A 137 15.71 10.41 -13.70
C THR A 137 14.45 11.28 -13.69
N PRO A 138 13.61 11.21 -14.74
CA PRO A 138 12.42 12.04 -14.85
C PRO A 138 11.42 11.82 -13.69
N LEU A 139 10.96 12.90 -13.07
CA LEU A 139 10.00 12.84 -11.96
C LEU A 139 8.56 13.07 -12.45
N LEU A 140 7.76 12.01 -12.46
CA LEU A 140 6.33 12.04 -12.70
C LEU A 140 5.60 12.23 -11.36
N VAL A 141 5.00 13.40 -11.15
CA VAL A 141 4.36 13.74 -9.87
C VAL A 141 2.86 13.83 -10.06
N GLN A 142 2.12 12.94 -9.41
CA GLN A 142 0.66 12.98 -9.39
C GLN A 142 0.17 14.31 -8.80
N ARG A 143 -0.83 14.93 -9.44
CA ARG A 143 -1.55 16.11 -8.95
C ARG A 143 -3.03 15.81 -8.75
N LYS A 144 -3.71 16.64 -7.96
CA LYS A 144 -5.16 16.53 -7.76
C LYS A 144 -5.88 16.70 -9.11
N GLY A 145 -6.73 15.74 -9.46
CA GLY A 145 -7.49 15.74 -10.71
C GLY A 145 -6.81 15.05 -11.89
N ASP A 146 -5.57 14.58 -11.73
CA ASP A 146 -4.89 13.84 -12.78
C ASP A 146 -5.58 12.50 -13.08
N ALA A 147 -5.64 12.16 -14.37
CA ALA A 147 -6.02 10.84 -14.81
C ALA A 147 -4.90 9.83 -14.48
N VAL A 148 -5.13 9.01 -13.46
CA VAL A 148 -4.18 8.01 -12.96
C VAL A 148 -3.64 7.10 -14.07
N GLY A 149 -4.49 6.63 -14.98
CA GLY A 149 -4.07 5.76 -16.08
C GLY A 149 -3.05 6.41 -17.01
N ALA A 150 -3.19 7.71 -17.30
CA ALA A 150 -2.25 8.42 -18.17
C ALA A 150 -0.88 8.63 -17.51
N LEU A 151 -0.85 8.90 -16.19
CA LEU A 151 0.40 8.99 -15.44
C LEU A 151 1.15 7.66 -15.45
N VAL A 152 0.43 6.56 -15.23
CA VAL A 152 1.02 5.24 -15.23
C VAL A 152 1.49 4.81 -16.61
N GLN A 153 0.76 5.14 -17.68
CA GLN A 153 1.25 4.90 -19.04
C GLN A 153 2.57 5.63 -19.33
N LYS A 154 2.70 6.88 -18.87
CA LYS A 154 3.97 7.61 -18.98
C LYS A 154 5.10 6.95 -18.19
N PHE A 155 4.80 6.51 -16.96
CA PHE A 155 5.76 5.79 -16.13
C PHE A 155 6.20 4.47 -16.77
N ALA A 156 5.25 3.70 -17.30
CA ALA A 156 5.52 2.44 -18.00
C ALA A 156 6.37 2.63 -19.27
N ALA A 157 6.22 3.77 -19.95
CA ALA A 157 6.95 4.09 -21.18
C ALA A 157 8.39 4.57 -20.95
N ASP A 158 8.73 4.99 -19.72
CA ASP A 158 10.05 5.52 -19.39
C ASP A 158 10.61 4.82 -18.14
N PRO A 159 11.40 3.74 -18.31
CA PRO A 159 11.99 3.01 -17.19
C PRO A 159 12.88 3.89 -16.31
N ALA A 160 13.51 4.95 -16.84
CA ALA A 160 14.35 5.83 -16.02
C ALA A 160 13.53 6.75 -15.09
N SER A 161 12.21 6.79 -15.27
CA SER A 161 11.34 7.69 -14.52
C SER A 161 10.99 7.18 -13.12
N VAL A 162 10.49 8.11 -12.30
CA VAL A 162 9.95 7.84 -10.96
C VAL A 162 8.54 8.40 -10.93
N LEU A 163 7.58 7.58 -10.48
CA LEU A 163 6.20 8.01 -10.25
C LEU A 163 5.96 8.24 -8.76
N LEU A 164 5.75 9.50 -8.39
CA LEU A 164 5.34 9.91 -7.05
C LEU A 164 3.83 10.12 -7.03
N GLY A 165 3.13 9.51 -6.08
CA GLY A 165 1.74 9.84 -5.85
C GLY A 165 1.16 9.24 -4.60
N THR A 166 -0.14 9.45 -4.43
CA THR A 166 -0.84 9.03 -3.22
C THR A 166 -1.28 7.57 -3.29
N VAL A 167 -1.73 7.02 -2.16
CA VAL A 167 -2.39 5.70 -2.05
C VAL A 167 -3.50 5.47 -3.10
N SER A 168 -4.08 6.53 -3.66
CA SER A 168 -5.06 6.42 -4.76
C SER A 168 -4.49 5.76 -6.03
N LEU A 169 -3.18 5.82 -6.26
CA LEU A 169 -2.51 5.12 -7.36
C LEU A 169 -2.56 3.58 -7.24
N TRP A 170 -2.94 3.04 -6.07
CA TRP A 170 -2.88 1.59 -5.80
C TRP A 170 -4.02 0.81 -6.47
N GLN A 171 -5.04 1.51 -6.98
CA GLN A 171 -6.25 0.89 -7.50
C GLN A 171 -6.22 0.86 -9.03
N GLY A 172 -6.24 -0.34 -9.60
CA GLY A 172 -6.59 -0.54 -11.01
C GLY A 172 -5.53 -0.17 -12.04
N VAL A 173 -4.23 -0.19 -11.68
CA VAL A 173 -3.17 0.09 -12.65
C VAL A 173 -2.05 -0.92 -12.67
N ASP A 174 -1.64 -1.27 -13.88
CA ASP A 174 -0.58 -2.20 -14.22
C ASP A 174 0.50 -1.49 -15.07
N VAL A 175 1.76 -1.83 -14.85
CA VAL A 175 3.03 -1.26 -15.33
C VAL A 175 3.95 -2.43 -15.74
N PRO A 176 3.84 -2.97 -16.96
CA PRO A 176 4.72 -3.99 -17.51
C PRO A 176 6.15 -4.15 -16.97
N GLY A 177 6.57 -5.29 -16.41
CA GLY A 177 7.98 -5.71 -16.36
C GLY A 177 8.98 -4.70 -15.73
N ASN A 178 10.13 -4.51 -16.40
CA ASN A 178 11.28 -3.75 -15.90
C ASN A 178 11.05 -2.24 -15.73
N ALA A 179 9.86 -1.72 -16.04
CA ALA A 179 9.55 -0.31 -15.78
C ALA A 179 9.32 -0.02 -14.28
N CYS A 180 9.07 -1.04 -13.45
CA CYS A 180 8.85 -0.87 -12.02
C CYS A 180 9.48 -2.01 -11.21
N ILE A 181 10.71 -1.80 -10.74
CA ILE A 181 11.44 -2.77 -9.89
C ILE A 181 11.51 -2.33 -8.42
N CYS A 182 11.06 -1.11 -8.12
CA CYS A 182 11.06 -0.56 -6.77
C CYS A 182 9.70 0.06 -6.46
N VAL A 183 9.04 -0.43 -5.41
CA VAL A 183 7.82 0.16 -4.86
C VAL A 183 8.15 0.68 -3.47
N VAL A 184 8.07 1.99 -3.26
CA VAL A 184 8.34 2.63 -1.97
C VAL A 184 7.04 3.07 -1.33
N ILE A 185 6.84 2.76 -0.06
CA ILE A 185 5.69 3.20 0.75
C ILE A 185 6.20 4.08 1.88
N ASP A 186 5.78 5.35 1.91
CA ASP A 186 6.30 6.35 2.86
C ASP A 186 5.96 6.01 4.31
N ARG A 187 4.75 5.50 4.55
CA ARG A 187 4.27 5.09 5.86
C ARG A 187 3.15 4.08 5.81
N ILE A 188 2.94 3.39 6.94
CA ILE A 188 1.81 2.48 7.09
C ILE A 188 0.49 3.25 6.86
N PRO A 189 -0.35 2.85 5.90
CA PRO A 189 -1.54 3.57 5.45
C PRO A 189 -2.72 3.34 6.42
N PHE A 190 -2.57 3.77 7.67
CA PHE A 190 -3.67 3.75 8.61
C PHE A 190 -4.81 4.66 8.14
N PRO A 191 -6.08 4.28 8.43
CA PRO A 191 -7.21 5.15 8.18
C PRO A 191 -7.00 6.51 8.83
N ARG A 192 -7.37 7.58 8.12
CA ARG A 192 -7.21 8.92 8.65
C ARG A 192 -8.13 9.13 9.88
N PRO A 193 -7.68 9.85 10.92
CA PRO A 193 -8.50 10.10 12.11
C PRO A 193 -9.80 10.87 11.82
N ASP A 194 -9.81 11.67 10.75
CA ASP A 194 -10.95 12.47 10.30
C ASP A 194 -11.94 11.69 9.43
N ASP A 195 -11.71 10.40 9.16
CA ASP A 195 -12.72 9.52 8.55
C ASP A 195 -13.81 9.19 9.58
N PRO A 196 -15.01 9.77 9.45
CA PRO A 196 -16.04 9.67 10.47
C PRO A 196 -16.61 8.24 10.57
N LEU A 197 -16.63 7.49 9.47
CA LEU A 197 -17.12 6.12 9.47
C LEU A 197 -16.11 5.18 10.13
N MET A 198 -14.82 5.34 9.82
CA MET A 198 -13.76 4.56 10.47
C MET A 198 -13.64 4.87 11.96
N ALA A 199 -13.75 6.15 12.35
CA ALA A 199 -13.75 6.56 13.74
C ALA A 199 -14.96 6.02 14.51
N ALA A 200 -16.13 5.93 13.87
CA ALA A 200 -17.32 5.36 14.50
C ALA A 200 -17.22 3.82 14.63
N ARG A 201 -16.67 3.12 13.63
CA ARG A 201 -16.40 1.67 13.71
C ARG A 201 -15.41 1.31 14.81
N GLN A 202 -14.32 2.07 14.94
CA GLN A 202 -13.35 1.87 16.01
C GLN A 202 -13.98 2.07 17.39
N ARG A 203 -14.70 3.18 17.59
CA ARG A 203 -15.42 3.46 18.84
C ARG A 203 -16.40 2.34 19.21
N ALA A 204 -17.18 1.84 18.26
CA ALA A 204 -18.11 0.74 18.53
C ALA A 204 -17.41 -0.54 19.05
N VAL A 205 -16.18 -0.82 18.59
CA VAL A 205 -15.38 -1.94 19.10
C VAL A 205 -14.79 -1.62 20.48
N ASP A 206 -14.31 -0.39 20.68
CA ASP A 206 -13.76 0.06 21.96
C ASP A 206 -14.85 0.04 23.06
N ASP A 207 -16.06 0.50 22.75
CA ASP A 207 -17.24 0.49 23.64
C ASP A 207 -17.68 -0.94 24.01
N ALA A 208 -17.40 -1.92 23.15
CA ALA A 208 -17.64 -3.33 23.39
C ALA A 208 -16.49 -4.03 24.15
N GLY A 209 -15.49 -3.28 24.63
CA GLY A 209 -14.33 -3.81 25.38
C GLY A 209 -13.23 -4.40 24.51
N GLY A 210 -13.29 -4.21 23.19
CA GLY A 210 -12.26 -4.61 22.24
C GLY A 210 -11.19 -3.53 22.03
N SER A 211 -10.40 -3.69 20.97
CA SER A 211 -9.48 -2.66 20.47
C SER A 211 -9.82 -2.33 19.03
N GLY A 212 -10.48 -1.19 18.81
CA GLY A 212 -10.83 -0.69 17.48
C GLY A 212 -9.60 -0.53 16.59
N PHE A 213 -8.47 -0.09 17.16
CA PHE A 213 -7.20 -0.03 16.43
C PHE A 213 -6.78 -1.41 15.90
N ARG A 214 -6.76 -2.44 16.75
CA ARG A 214 -6.34 -3.80 16.35
C ARG A 214 -7.35 -4.49 15.43
N SER A 215 -8.65 -4.29 15.66
CA SER A 215 -9.70 -5.01 14.92
C SER A 215 -10.14 -4.32 13.64
N ILE A 216 -9.94 -3.00 13.52
CA ILE A 216 -10.38 -2.20 12.36
C ILE A 216 -9.20 -1.57 11.63
N ALA A 217 -8.37 -0.80 12.34
CA ALA A 217 -7.32 0.00 11.69
C ALA A 217 -6.17 -0.86 11.15
N VAL A 218 -5.70 -1.84 11.92
CA VAL A 218 -4.61 -2.76 11.50
C VAL A 218 -5.01 -3.61 10.28
N PRO A 219 -6.16 -4.31 10.25
CA PRO A 219 -6.56 -5.07 9.07
C PRO A 219 -6.74 -4.19 7.83
N LYS A 220 -7.32 -2.99 7.99
CA LYS A 220 -7.49 -2.06 6.87
C LYS A 220 -6.14 -1.59 6.32
N ALA A 221 -5.18 -1.29 7.19
CA ALA A 221 -3.83 -0.92 6.79
C ALA A 221 -3.10 -2.09 6.11
N GLY A 222 -3.24 -3.31 6.63
CA GLY A 222 -2.68 -4.53 6.03
C GLY A 222 -3.20 -4.78 4.62
N LEU A 223 -4.52 -4.65 4.41
CA LEU A 223 -5.14 -4.75 3.08
C LEU A 223 -4.58 -3.71 2.10
N LEU A 224 -4.49 -2.45 2.53
CA LEU A 224 -3.93 -1.40 1.69
C LEU A 224 -2.46 -1.71 1.36
N LEU A 225 -1.63 -2.05 2.36
CA LEU A 225 -0.24 -2.43 2.14
C LEU A 225 -0.09 -3.56 1.12
N ALA A 226 -0.90 -4.62 1.23
CA ALA A 226 -0.91 -5.72 0.29
C ALA A 226 -1.23 -5.27 -1.14
N GLN A 227 -2.19 -4.36 -1.31
CA GLN A 227 -2.55 -3.80 -2.62
C GLN A 227 -1.44 -2.95 -3.23
N GLY A 228 -0.77 -2.12 -2.42
CA GLY A 228 0.37 -1.33 -2.83
C GLY A 228 1.58 -2.19 -3.19
N ALA A 229 1.91 -3.18 -2.36
CA ALA A 229 3.01 -4.11 -2.57
C ALA A 229 2.78 -5.05 -3.76
N GLY A 230 1.54 -5.47 -4.01
CA GLY A 230 1.15 -6.28 -5.17
C GLY A 230 1.28 -5.56 -6.51
N ARG A 231 1.75 -4.31 -6.55
CA ARG A 231 2.16 -3.64 -7.79
C ARG A 231 3.54 -4.09 -8.28
N LEU A 232 4.34 -4.73 -7.42
CA LEU A 232 5.69 -5.15 -7.76
C LEU A 232 5.70 -6.38 -8.68
N ILE A 233 5.06 -7.46 -8.25
CA ILE A 233 5.11 -8.77 -8.92
C ILE A 233 3.79 -9.06 -9.63
N ARG A 234 3.84 -9.17 -10.96
CA ARG A 234 2.68 -9.38 -11.83
C ARG A 234 2.92 -10.39 -12.94
N GLY A 235 4.19 -10.58 -13.32
CA GLY A 235 4.67 -11.66 -14.15
C GLY A 235 5.51 -12.68 -13.36
N MET A 236 5.72 -13.85 -13.97
CA MET A 236 6.58 -14.92 -13.41
C MET A 236 8.07 -14.53 -13.38
N GLU A 237 8.46 -13.55 -14.19
CA GLU A 237 9.84 -13.07 -14.31
C GLU A 237 10.07 -11.75 -13.58
N ASP A 238 9.01 -11.12 -13.05
CA ASP A 238 9.14 -9.86 -12.35
C ASP A 238 10.00 -10.06 -11.11
N LYS A 239 10.90 -9.11 -10.87
CA LYS A 239 11.71 -9.05 -9.65
C LYS A 239 11.79 -7.63 -9.14
N GLY A 240 11.94 -7.48 -7.83
CA GLY A 240 12.23 -6.17 -7.27
C GLY A 240 12.07 -6.04 -5.77
N VAL A 241 11.87 -4.80 -5.32
CA VAL A 241 11.87 -4.43 -3.91
C VAL A 241 10.60 -3.67 -3.57
N VAL A 242 9.93 -4.09 -2.50
CA VAL A 242 8.96 -3.26 -1.77
C VAL A 242 9.67 -2.69 -0.56
N ALA A 243 9.89 -1.38 -0.55
CA ALA A 243 10.52 -0.66 0.55
C ALA A 243 9.46 0.08 1.38
N VAL A 244 9.45 -0.14 2.70
CA VAL A 244 8.57 0.58 3.62
C VAL A 244 9.42 1.47 4.53
N LEU A 245 9.25 2.78 4.39
CA LEU A 245 10.04 3.80 5.11
C LEU A 245 9.43 4.14 6.48
N ASP A 246 8.90 3.13 7.15
CA ASP A 246 8.22 3.23 8.44
C ASP A 246 8.72 2.14 9.37
N SER A 247 9.63 2.55 10.26
CA SER A 247 10.27 1.66 11.24
C SER A 247 9.27 0.94 12.14
N ARG A 248 8.03 1.42 12.27
CA ARG A 248 6.96 0.75 13.03
C ARG A 248 6.58 -0.60 12.43
N LEU A 249 6.79 -0.84 11.14
CA LEU A 249 6.54 -2.16 10.54
C LEU A 249 7.51 -3.23 11.08
N ALA A 250 8.72 -2.82 11.48
CA ALA A 250 9.69 -3.69 12.14
C ALA A 250 9.53 -3.70 13.67
N THR A 251 9.26 -2.54 14.28
CA THR A 251 9.38 -2.33 15.73
C THR A 251 8.08 -2.43 16.51
N ALA A 252 6.93 -2.13 15.91
CA ALA A 252 5.65 -2.13 16.63
C ALA A 252 5.07 -3.53 16.76
N GLY A 253 4.33 -3.79 17.86
CA GLY A 253 3.72 -5.09 18.13
C GLY A 253 2.73 -5.56 17.04
N TYR A 254 2.11 -4.64 16.31
CA TYR A 254 1.22 -4.95 15.17
C TYR A 254 1.98 -5.19 13.86
N GLY A 255 3.28 -4.89 13.79
CA GLY A 255 4.09 -5.00 12.57
C GLY A 255 4.15 -6.42 12.03
N ARG A 256 4.11 -7.43 12.90
CA ARG A 256 4.02 -8.85 12.49
C ARG A 256 2.74 -9.14 11.69
N ALA A 257 1.59 -8.68 12.16
CA ALA A 257 0.31 -8.89 11.49
C ALA A 257 0.24 -8.16 10.14
N LEU A 258 0.81 -6.96 10.06
CA LEU A 258 0.92 -6.23 8.80
C LEU A 258 1.83 -6.94 7.80
N ARG A 259 3.01 -7.42 8.24
CA ARG A 259 3.91 -8.20 7.37
C ARG A 259 3.28 -9.50 6.88
N ALA A 260 2.50 -10.17 7.72
CA ALA A 260 1.73 -11.37 7.33
C ALA A 260 0.58 -11.07 6.34
N SER A 261 0.24 -9.79 6.11
CA SER A 261 -0.73 -9.40 5.10
C SER A 261 -0.08 -9.13 3.73
N LEU A 262 1.23 -8.94 3.70
CA LEU A 262 2.00 -8.72 2.47
C LEU A 262 2.27 -10.06 1.78
N PRO A 263 2.52 -10.06 0.45
CA PRO A 263 3.09 -11.23 -0.20
C PRO A 263 4.37 -11.69 0.51
N PRO A 264 4.69 -13.01 0.50
CA PRO A 264 5.77 -13.59 1.29
C PRO A 264 7.15 -13.32 0.67
N PHE A 265 7.47 -12.04 0.48
CA PHE A 265 8.78 -11.56 0.03
C PHE A 265 9.88 -11.89 1.03
N TRP A 266 11.11 -11.98 0.55
CA TRP A 266 12.27 -12.10 1.43
C TRP A 266 12.44 -10.83 2.27
N TYR A 267 12.32 -10.95 3.59
CA TYR A 267 12.32 -9.81 4.51
C TYR A 267 13.73 -9.41 4.95
N THR A 268 14.04 -8.12 4.91
CA THR A 268 15.30 -7.56 5.42
C THR A 268 15.12 -6.13 5.96
N THR A 269 16.00 -5.74 6.88
CA THR A 269 16.20 -4.35 7.31
C THR A 269 17.58 -3.81 6.92
N ASP A 270 18.32 -4.58 6.13
CA ASP A 270 19.68 -4.29 5.69
C ASP A 270 19.64 -3.56 4.35
N ARG A 271 19.84 -2.23 4.40
CA ARG A 271 19.83 -1.35 3.22
C ARG A 271 20.86 -1.76 2.18
N ALA A 272 22.06 -2.17 2.59
CA ALA A 272 23.14 -2.48 1.65
C ALA A 272 22.78 -3.67 0.75
N LYS A 273 22.10 -4.68 1.29
CA LYS A 273 21.60 -5.82 0.51
C LYS A 273 20.54 -5.40 -0.51
N VAL A 274 19.69 -4.45 -0.14
CA VAL A 274 18.59 -3.96 -0.97
C VAL A 274 19.11 -3.09 -2.11
N VAL A 275 20.02 -2.15 -1.82
CA VAL A 275 20.71 -1.33 -2.82
C VAL A 275 21.43 -2.23 -3.82
N GLY A 276 22.24 -3.19 -3.36
CA GLY A 276 22.95 -4.09 -4.25
C GLY A 276 22.01 -5.00 -5.06
N ALA A 277 20.82 -5.33 -4.55
CA ALA A 277 19.81 -6.05 -5.33
C ALA A 277 19.19 -5.18 -6.43
N LEU A 278 18.83 -3.94 -6.12
CA LEU A 278 18.29 -2.99 -7.09
C LEU A 278 19.30 -2.68 -8.21
N GLU A 279 20.58 -2.50 -7.86
CA GLU A 279 21.64 -2.27 -8.86
C GLU A 279 21.79 -3.45 -9.82
N ARG A 280 21.78 -4.69 -9.31
CA ARG A 280 21.82 -5.89 -10.18
C ARG A 280 20.59 -5.97 -11.09
N LEU A 281 19.40 -5.69 -10.56
CA LEU A 281 18.18 -5.70 -11.36
C LEU A 281 18.15 -4.59 -12.41
N ARG A 282 18.70 -3.42 -12.07
CA ARG A 282 18.84 -2.29 -13.00
C ARG A 282 19.72 -2.68 -14.18
N ASP A 283 20.81 -3.40 -13.91
CA ASP A 283 21.82 -3.81 -14.89
C ASP A 283 21.44 -5.09 -15.67
N GLU A 284 20.53 -5.92 -15.13
CA GLU A 284 19.95 -7.09 -15.80
C GLU A 284 18.96 -6.73 -16.93
N ALA A 285 18.45 -5.50 -16.99
CA ALA A 285 17.52 -5.08 -18.03
C ALA A 285 18.22 -5.14 -19.41
N PRO A 286 17.66 -5.84 -20.41
CA PRO A 286 18.29 -5.95 -21.72
C PRO A 286 18.50 -4.56 -22.31
N SER A 287 19.71 -4.32 -22.82
CA SER A 287 20.01 -3.16 -23.65
C SER A 287 18.98 -3.10 -24.77
N SER A 288 18.19 -2.03 -24.81
CA SER A 288 17.31 -1.73 -25.92
C SER A 288 18.20 -1.47 -27.15
N ASP A 289 18.37 -2.49 -27.99
CA ASP A 289 18.80 -2.31 -29.39
C ASP A 289 17.67 -1.66 -30.22
#